data_AF-A0A6I3BTT4-F1
#
_entry.id   AF-A0A6I3BTT4-F1
#
_cell.length_a   1.000
_cell.length_b   1.000
_cell.length_c   1.000
_cell.angle_alpha   90.00
_cell.angle_beta   90.00
_cell.angle_gamma   90.00
#
_symmetry.space_group_name_H-M   'P 1'
#
loop_
_entity.id
_entity.type
_entity.pdbx_description
1 polymer ?
#
loop_
_entity_poly.entity_id
_entity_poly.type
_entity_poly.pdbx_seq_one_letter_code
_entity_poly.pdbx_strand_id
1 'polypeptide(L)' 'MATLLLALTTMVLGLVMLVIGLSRGATGGIVLGTLFAIAGGGRLYVLRGKR' A
#
# COMPACT_ATOMS: atom_id res chain seq x y z
N MET A 1 12.82 2.89 -13.01
CA MET A 1 11.79 3.92 -12.76
C MET A 1 10.39 3.33 -12.65
N ALA A 2 9.95 2.49 -13.60
CA ALA A 2 8.60 1.87 -13.58
C ALA A 2 8.25 1.11 -12.29
N THR A 3 9.21 0.37 -11.71
CA THR A 3 9.02 -0.39 -10.47
C THR A 3 8.76 0.47 -9.23
N LEU A 4 9.26 1.71 -9.21
CA LEU A 4 9.11 2.64 -8.10
C LEU A 4 7.74 3.34 -8.16
N LEU A 5 7.29 3.70 -9.36
CA LEU A 5 5.93 4.21 -9.61
C LEU A 5 4.86 3.16 -9.30
N LEU A 6 5.11 1.90 -9.64
CA LEU A 6 4.21 0.80 -9.30
C LEU A 6 4.10 0.58 -7.79
N ALA A 7 5.22 0.68 -7.06
CA ALA A 7 5.23 0.57 -5.61
C ALA A 7 4.51 1.73 -4.92
N LEU A 8 4.67 2.96 -5.45
CA LEU A 8 3.93 4.14 -4.97
C LEU A 8 2.43 4.01 -5.19
N THR A 9 2.01 3.65 -6.42
CA THR A 9 0.59 3.47 -6.75
C THR A 9 -0.07 2.39 -5.91
N THR A 10 0.60 1.25 -5.69
CA THR A 10 0.12 0.21 -4.76
C THR A 10 0.06 0.72 -3.32
N MET A 11 1.07 1.43 -2.83
CA MET A 11 1.02 1.99 -1.47
C MET A 11 -0.15 2.96 -1.28
N VAL A 12 -0.39 3.84 -2.26
CA VAL A 12 -1.51 4.81 -2.24
C VAL A 12 -2.85 4.08 -2.27
N LEU A 13 -3.03 3.10 -3.16
CA LEU A 13 -4.26 2.32 -3.24
C LEU A 13 -4.57 1.61 -1.91
N GLY A 14 -3.54 1.07 -1.26
CA GLY A 14 -3.64 0.43 0.06
C GLY A 14 -4.09 1.37 1.15
N LEU A 15 -3.47 2.55 1.22
CA LEU A 15 -3.84 3.58 2.18
C LEU A 15 -5.29 4.06 1.96
N VAL A 16 -5.71 4.27 0.71
CA VAL A 16 -7.09 4.66 0.39
C VAL A 16 -8.09 3.59 0.83
N MET A 17 -7.84 2.31 0.51
CA MET A 17 -8.71 1.21 0.96
C MET A 17 -8.73 1.08 2.48
N LEU A 18 -7.59 1.28 3.14
CA LEU A 18 -7.48 1.23 4.60
C LEU A 18 -8.31 2.33 5.24
N VAL A 19 -8.22 3.56 4.74
CA VAL A 19 -9.02 4.71 5.20
C VAL A 19 -10.50 4.44 5.01
N ILE A 20 -10.91 4.00 3.81
CA ILE A 20 -12.32 3.67 3.53
C ILE A 20 -12.80 2.52 4.42
N GLY A 21 -11.97 1.50 4.61
CA GLY A 21 -12.27 0.34 5.45
C GLY A 21 -12.46 0.73 6.92
N LEU A 22 -11.58 1.56 7.45
CA LEU A 22 -11.68 2.12 8.80
C LEU A 22 -12.94 2.98 8.95
N SER A 23 -13.24 3.86 7.99
CA SER A 23 -14.42 4.73 8.03
C SER A 23 -15.75 3.97 7.93
N ARG A 24 -15.77 2.82 7.26
CA ARG A 24 -17.00 2.03 7.05
C ARG A 24 -17.11 0.81 7.98
N GLY A 25 -16.15 0.62 8.88
CA GLY A 25 -16.06 -0.57 9.73
C GLY A 25 -15.92 -1.88 8.94
N ALA A 26 -15.48 -1.80 7.68
CA ALA A 26 -15.43 -2.95 6.79
C ALA A 26 -14.10 -3.69 6.98
N THR A 27 -14.13 -4.78 7.74
CA THR A 27 -12.95 -5.59 8.08
C THR A 27 -12.18 -6.04 6.83
N GLY A 28 -12.88 -6.39 5.76
CA GLY A 28 -12.25 -6.75 4.48
C GLY A 28 -11.43 -5.60 3.85
N GLY A 29 -11.92 -4.37 3.93
CA GLY A 29 -11.20 -3.19 3.43
C GLY A 29 -9.96 -2.86 4.26
N ILE A 30 -10.04 -3.10 5.57
CA ILE A 30 -8.90 -2.91 6.50
C ILE A 30 -7.80 -3.93 6.19
N VAL A 31 -8.15 -5.21 6.07
CA VAL A 31 -7.19 -6.27 5.75
C VAL A 31 -6.55 -6.04 4.39
N LEU A 32 -7.35 -5.80 3.34
CA LEU A 32 -6.84 -5.54 2.00
C LEU A 32 -5.97 -4.28 1.95
N GLY A 33 -6.39 -3.19 2.60
CA GLY A 33 -5.62 -1.95 2.68
C GLY A 33 -4.27 -2.13 3.36
N THR A 34 -4.23 -2.93 4.43
CA THR A 34 -2.99 -3.23 5.17
C THR A 34 -2.03 -4.06 4.32
N LEU A 35 -2.53 -5.10 3.64
CA LEU A 35 -1.71 -5.94 2.76
C LEU A 35 -1.11 -5.14 1.59
N PHE A 36 -1.91 -4.26 0.98
CA PHE A 36 -1.44 -3.41 -0.10
C PHE A 36 -0.40 -2.38 0.37
N ALA A 37 -0.60 -1.77 1.56
CA ALA A 37 0.35 -0.85 2.15
C ALA A 37 1.70 -1.53 2.48
N ILE A 38 1.68 -2.76 2.99
CA ILE A 38 2.89 -3.56 3.26
C ILE A 38 3.60 -3.92 1.96
N ALA A 39 2.87 -4.39 0.95
CA ALA A 39 3.44 -4.77 -0.34
C ALA A 39 4.07 -3.57 -1.07
N GLY A 40 3.37 -2.42 -1.11
CA GLY A 40 3.88 -1.19 -1.71
C GLY A 40 5.05 -0.57 -0.92
N GLY A 41 4.91 -0.49 0.40
CA GLY A 41 5.93 0.06 1.31
C GLY A 41 7.19 -0.78 1.38
N GLY A 42 7.08 -2.11 1.45
CA GLY A 42 8.22 -3.03 1.42
C GLY A 42 8.98 -2.96 0.10
N ARG A 43 8.26 -2.83 -1.02
CA ARG A 43 8.87 -2.66 -2.34
C ARG A 43 9.58 -1.32 -2.49
N LEU A 44 9.02 -0.24 -1.94
CA LEU A 44 9.68 1.06 -1.82
C LEU A 44 10.93 1.00 -0.94
N TYR A 45 10.86 0.30 0.20
CA TYR A 45 11.99 0.11 1.11
C TYR A 45 13.16 -0.60 0.42
N VAL A 46 12.89 -1.72 -0.27
CA VAL A 46 13.92 -2.45 -1.03
C VAL A 46 14.51 -1.61 -2.16
N LEU A 47 13.69 -0.85 -2.88
CA LEU A 47 14.17 0.03 -3.95
C LEU A 47 14.96 1.22 -3.42
N ARG A 48 14.69 1.68 -2.20
CA ARG A 48 15.40 2.78 -1.55
C ARG A 48 16.70 2.32 -0.89
N GLY A 49 16.75 1.09 -0.35
CA GLY A 49 17.98 0.48 0.19
C GLY A 49 18.97 -0.02 -0.86
N LYS A 50 18.56 -0.09 -2.14
CA LYS A 50 19.43 -0.38 -3.29
C LYS A 50 19.93 0.87 -4.02
N ARG A 51 19.62 2.07 -3.52
CA ARG A 51 20.10 3.35 -4.05
C ARG A 51 21.17 3.94 -3.15
#